data_AF-A0A913XTE3-F1
#
_entry.id   AF-A0A913XTE3-F1
#
_cell.length_a   1.000
_cell.length_b   1.000
_cell.length_c   1.000
_cell.angle_alpha   90.00
_cell.angle_beta   90.00
_cell.angle_gamma   90.00
#
_symmetry.space_group_name_H-M   'P 1'
#
loop_
_entity.id
_entity.type
_entity.pdbx_description
1 polymer ?
#
loop_
_entity_poly.entity_id
_entity_poly.type
_entity_poly.pdbx_seq_one_letter_code
_entity_poly.pdbx_strand_id
1 'polypeptide(L)'
;MFSKKSINMCMAHLFDEDFLDEVEFLAIYDCINKKNPCIPYSDYRRFDLDSMTEDECKTEFRFGKAEIGLLAEAMGIPDNFTCSNGTKASGIEGLCVVLKRYSYPCRYVDMVPRFGRSIPELCEIASEVSDFIYNNHGYLLNTLNQPWLSPDHLQSFADAIHDRGAALENCWGFIDGTVRPIARPGEHQKSDVQWS
;
A
#
# COMPACT_ATOMS: atom_id res chain seq x y z
N MET A 1 18.87 -26.73 11.67
CA MET A 1 18.86 -25.26 11.55
C MET A 1 19.65 -24.72 12.74
N PHE A 2 20.75 -23.99 12.51
CA PHE A 2 21.61 -23.49 13.60
C PHE A 2 20.93 -22.34 14.37
N SER A 3 21.17 -22.25 15.68
CA SER A 3 20.68 -21.15 16.51
C SER A 3 21.42 -19.85 16.18
N LYS A 4 20.74 -18.70 16.27
CA LYS A 4 21.35 -17.36 16.08
C LYS A 4 22.61 -17.16 16.95
N LYS A 5 22.62 -17.71 18.16
CA LYS A 5 23.78 -17.70 19.06
C LYS A 5 24.95 -18.51 18.51
N SER A 6 24.68 -19.66 17.90
CA SER A 6 25.69 -20.53 17.27
C SER A 6 26.30 -19.88 16.03
N ILE A 7 25.49 -19.19 15.22
CA ILE A 7 25.98 -18.49 14.02
C ILE A 7 26.87 -17.30 14.42
N ASN A 8 26.47 -16.52 15.43
CA ASN A 8 27.28 -15.40 15.92
C ASN A 8 28.64 -15.85 16.50
N MET A 9 28.69 -16.99 17.21
CA MET A 9 29.95 -17.55 17.70
C MET A 9 30.87 -18.01 16.56
N CYS A 10 30.29 -18.64 15.53
CA CYS A 10 31.06 -19.09 14.38
C CYS A 10 31.62 -17.90 13.58
N MET A 11 30.87 -16.81 13.44
CA MET A 11 31.32 -15.59 12.79
C MET A 11 32.47 -14.92 13.54
N ALA A 12 32.40 -14.83 14.88
CA ALA A 12 33.48 -14.31 15.70
C ALA A 12 34.76 -15.15 15.53
N HIS A 13 34.63 -16.48 15.53
CA HIS A 13 35.76 -17.39 15.28
C HIS A 13 36.35 -17.21 13.88
N LEU A 14 35.54 -16.96 12.85
CA LEU A 14 36.04 -16.74 11.48
C LEU A 14 36.77 -15.41 11.34
N PHE A 15 36.37 -14.39 12.11
CA PHE A 15 37.09 -13.12 12.20
C PHE A 15 38.41 -13.26 12.96
N ASP A 16 38.41 -13.98 14.09
CA ASP A 16 39.62 -14.24 14.88
C ASP A 16 40.67 -15.07 14.13
N GLU A 17 40.26 -15.90 13.18
CA GLU A 17 41.12 -16.71 12.31
C GLU A 17 41.51 -15.98 10.99
N ASP A 18 41.27 -14.67 10.90
CA ASP A 18 41.55 -13.83 9.72
C ASP A 18 40.88 -14.30 8.41
N PHE A 19 39.81 -15.12 8.49
CA PHE A 19 39.02 -15.55 7.33
C PHE A 19 37.98 -14.50 6.89
N LEU A 20 37.60 -13.60 7.77
CA LEU A 20 36.72 -12.47 7.49
C LEU A 20 37.45 -11.18 7.82
N ASP A 21 37.38 -10.20 6.93
CA ASP A 21 37.83 -8.86 7.27
C ASP A 21 36.79 -8.11 8.13
N GLU A 22 37.16 -6.93 8.64
CA GLU A 22 36.29 -6.10 9.49
C GLU A 22 34.99 -5.69 8.77
N VAL A 23 35.05 -5.44 7.47
CA VAL A 23 33.89 -5.05 6.65
C VAL A 23 32.95 -6.23 6.46
N GLU A 24 33.49 -7.40 6.14
CA GLU A 24 32.74 -8.65 5.99
C GLU A 24 32.11 -9.09 7.32
N PHE A 25 32.86 -9.00 8.42
CA PHE A 25 32.33 -9.30 9.76
C PHE A 25 31.16 -8.38 10.11
N LEU A 26 31.31 -7.06 9.93
CA LEU A 26 30.25 -6.09 10.18
C LEU A 26 29.02 -6.35 9.29
N ALA A 27 29.22 -6.63 8.00
CA ALA A 27 28.13 -6.90 7.07
C ALA A 27 27.34 -8.17 7.46
N ILE A 28 28.03 -9.24 7.84
CA ILE A 28 27.41 -10.51 8.25
C ILE A 28 26.71 -10.35 9.61
N TYR A 29 27.36 -9.66 10.56
CA TYR A 29 26.79 -9.37 11.88
C TYR A 29 25.49 -8.57 11.78
N ASP A 30 25.46 -7.54 10.93
CA ASP A 30 24.25 -6.75 10.68
C ASP A 30 23.16 -7.58 10.02
N CYS A 31 23.48 -8.42 9.05
CA CYS A 31 22.52 -9.31 8.40
C CYS A 31 21.87 -10.30 9.37
N ILE A 32 22.64 -10.90 10.28
CA ILE A 32 22.12 -11.89 11.25
C ILE A 32 21.36 -11.22 12.39
N ASN A 33 21.77 -9.99 12.77
CA ASN A 33 21.16 -9.28 13.90
C ASN A 33 20.01 -8.35 13.50
N LYS A 34 19.81 -8.08 12.22
CA LYS A 34 18.65 -7.36 11.69
C LYS A 34 17.34 -8.02 12.13
N LYS A 35 16.45 -7.22 12.73
CA LYS A 35 15.10 -7.66 13.13
C LYS A 35 14.16 -7.88 11.94
N ASN A 36 14.44 -7.23 10.80
CA ASN A 36 13.63 -7.27 9.60
C ASN A 36 14.46 -7.81 8.41
N PRO A 37 13.86 -8.60 7.50
CA PRO A 37 14.54 -9.04 6.29
C PRO A 37 15.09 -7.85 5.50
N CYS A 38 16.37 -7.92 5.13
CA CYS A 38 16.97 -6.93 4.23
C CYS A 38 16.51 -7.26 2.82
N ILE A 39 15.41 -6.64 2.38
CA ILE A 39 14.95 -6.78 0.99
C ILE A 39 15.86 -5.90 0.14
N PRO A 40 16.54 -6.45 -0.89
CA PRO A 40 17.48 -5.69 -1.71
C PRO A 40 16.71 -4.82 -2.71
N TYR A 41 16.07 -3.77 -2.21
CA TYR A 41 15.28 -2.84 -3.04
C TYR A 41 16.14 -2.17 -4.12
N SER A 42 17.45 -2.03 -3.88
CA SER A 42 18.44 -1.50 -4.81
C SER A 42 18.60 -2.30 -6.10
N ASP A 43 18.23 -3.59 -6.09
CA ASP A 43 18.39 -4.48 -7.23
C ASP A 43 17.28 -4.28 -8.27
N TYR A 44 16.21 -3.57 -7.88
CA TYR A 44 15.07 -3.29 -8.74
C TYR A 44 15.19 -1.89 -9.35
N ARG A 45 14.73 -1.76 -10.60
CA ARG A 45 14.64 -0.47 -11.28
C ARG A 45 13.59 0.41 -10.58
N ARG A 46 13.83 1.72 -10.57
CA ARG A 46 12.81 2.70 -10.15
C ARG A 46 11.58 2.64 -11.04
N PHE A 47 10.44 2.99 -10.45
CA PHE A 47 9.14 2.97 -11.12
C PHE A 47 9.11 3.79 -12.40
N ASP A 48 8.46 3.25 -13.43
CA ASP A 48 8.22 3.91 -14.70
C ASP A 48 6.88 3.40 -15.27
N LEU A 49 5.85 4.26 -15.28
CA LEU A 49 4.51 3.90 -15.76
C LEU A 49 4.52 3.55 -17.26
N ASP A 50 5.39 4.16 -18.06
CA ASP A 50 5.45 3.92 -19.49
C ASP A 50 5.94 2.50 -19.81
N SER A 51 6.73 1.92 -18.91
CA SER A 51 7.25 0.55 -19.04
C SER A 51 6.21 -0.55 -18.78
N MET A 52 5.07 -0.24 -18.16
CA MET A 52 4.04 -1.23 -17.81
C MET A 52 3.11 -1.52 -18.99
N THR A 53 2.42 -2.65 -18.99
CA THR A 53 1.32 -2.93 -19.91
C THR A 53 -0.01 -2.44 -19.33
N GLU A 54 -1.04 -2.30 -20.18
CA GLU A 54 -2.38 -1.89 -19.73
C GLU A 54 -2.99 -2.90 -18.74
N ASP A 55 -2.74 -4.20 -18.96
CA ASP A 55 -3.20 -5.26 -18.07
C ASP A 55 -2.47 -5.25 -16.73
N GLU A 56 -1.16 -4.96 -16.71
CA GLU A 56 -0.42 -4.74 -15.46
C GLU A 56 -0.97 -3.54 -14.70
N CYS A 57 -1.23 -2.41 -15.36
CA CYS A 57 -1.81 -1.23 -14.73
C CYS A 57 -3.17 -1.54 -14.10
N LYS A 58 -4.07 -2.19 -14.85
CA LYS A 58 -5.39 -2.58 -14.32
C LYS A 58 -5.28 -3.58 -13.17
N THR A 59 -4.36 -4.52 -13.26
CA THR A 59 -4.16 -5.54 -12.21
C THR A 59 -3.59 -4.92 -10.93
N GLU A 60 -2.59 -4.05 -11.05
CA GLU A 60 -1.84 -3.50 -9.93
C GLU A 60 -2.47 -2.24 -9.32
N PHE A 61 -3.13 -1.41 -10.13
CA PHE A 61 -3.65 -0.11 -9.72
C PHE A 61 -5.18 -0.01 -9.83
N ARG A 62 -5.84 -0.98 -10.49
CA ARG A 62 -7.29 -0.95 -10.81
C ARG A 62 -7.70 0.13 -11.82
N PHE A 63 -6.72 0.78 -12.45
CA PHE A 63 -6.90 1.79 -13.47
C PHE A 63 -5.96 1.52 -14.65
N GLY A 64 -6.42 1.86 -15.85
CA GLY A 64 -5.60 1.90 -17.06
C GLY A 64 -4.60 3.06 -17.07
N LYS A 65 -3.64 3.06 -18.00
CA LYS A 65 -2.62 4.13 -18.05
C LYS A 65 -3.20 5.52 -18.27
N ALA A 66 -4.12 5.64 -19.23
CA ALA A 66 -4.78 6.90 -19.54
C ALA A 66 -5.63 7.38 -18.35
N GLU A 67 -6.29 6.45 -17.66
CA GLU A 67 -7.11 6.75 -16.48
C GLU A 67 -6.26 7.24 -15.31
N ILE A 68 -5.05 6.71 -15.12
CA ILE A 68 -4.11 7.19 -14.10
C ILE A 68 -3.72 8.65 -14.36
N GLY A 69 -3.48 9.02 -15.63
CA GLY A 69 -3.20 10.41 -16.01
C GLY A 69 -4.38 11.34 -15.72
N LEU A 70 -5.59 10.95 -16.11
CA LEU A 70 -6.82 11.69 -15.83
C LEU A 70 -7.09 11.81 -14.32
N LEU A 71 -6.80 10.76 -13.56
CA LEU A 71 -6.94 10.76 -12.11
C LEU A 71 -5.92 11.70 -11.48
N ALA A 72 -4.67 11.72 -11.94
CA ALA A 72 -3.66 12.66 -11.46
C ALA A 72 -4.10 14.11 -11.66
N GLU A 73 -4.64 14.44 -12.85
CA GLU A 73 -5.18 15.76 -13.15
C GLU A 73 -6.37 16.12 -12.26
N ALA A 74 -7.38 15.24 -12.18
CA ALA A 74 -8.58 15.45 -11.39
C ALA A 74 -8.28 15.62 -9.88
N MET A 75 -7.29 14.88 -9.38
CA MET A 75 -6.87 14.96 -7.98
C MET A 75 -5.93 16.14 -7.71
N GLY A 76 -5.45 16.84 -8.74
CA GLY A 76 -4.51 17.95 -8.63
C GLY A 76 -3.12 17.52 -8.18
N ILE A 77 -2.67 16.34 -8.59
CA ILE A 77 -1.39 15.79 -8.19
C ILE A 77 -0.24 16.66 -8.74
N PRO A 78 0.69 17.14 -7.89
CA PRO A 78 1.85 17.90 -8.34
C PRO A 78 2.86 17.02 -9.10
N ASP A 79 3.75 17.63 -9.87
CA ASP A 79 4.80 16.92 -10.62
C ASP A 79 5.71 16.07 -9.72
N ASN A 80 5.95 16.53 -8.49
CA ASN A 80 6.81 15.86 -7.52
C ASN A 80 6.29 16.03 -6.08
N PHE A 81 6.46 14.98 -5.28
CA PHE A 81 6.32 15.02 -3.84
C PHE A 81 7.69 15.02 -3.18
N THR A 82 7.81 15.74 -2.06
CA THR A 82 8.97 15.67 -1.16
C THR A 82 8.46 15.34 0.23
N CYS A 83 8.73 14.13 0.70
CA CYS A 83 8.33 13.65 2.01
C CYS A 83 9.14 14.32 3.13
N SER A 84 8.64 14.21 4.36
CA SER A 84 9.26 14.76 5.58
C SER A 84 10.73 14.37 5.77
N ASN A 85 11.12 13.16 5.39
CA ASN A 85 12.48 12.64 5.48
C ASN A 85 13.39 13.02 4.28
N GLY A 86 12.89 13.88 3.37
CA GLY A 86 13.58 14.31 2.16
C GLY A 86 13.46 13.34 0.97
N THR A 87 12.74 12.23 1.10
CA THR A 87 12.45 11.31 -0.01
C THR A 87 11.68 12.05 -1.09
N LYS A 88 12.12 11.93 -2.34
CA LYS A 88 11.43 12.50 -3.51
C LYS A 88 10.83 11.42 -4.38
N ALA A 89 9.63 11.66 -4.87
CA ALA A 89 8.93 10.82 -5.84
C ALA A 89 8.23 11.70 -6.86
N SER A 90 8.10 11.22 -8.10
CA SER A 90 7.25 11.91 -9.08
C SER A 90 5.78 11.83 -8.66
N GLY A 91 4.96 12.76 -9.13
CA GLY A 91 3.52 12.77 -8.87
C GLY A 91 2.85 11.46 -9.26
N ILE A 92 3.16 10.96 -10.46
CA ILE A 92 2.62 9.70 -10.98
C ILE A 92 3.10 8.50 -10.17
N GLU A 93 4.38 8.46 -9.78
CA GLU A 93 4.91 7.41 -8.91
C GLU A 93 4.17 7.41 -7.56
N GLY A 94 4.05 8.59 -6.94
CA GLY A 94 3.36 8.75 -5.66
C GLY A 94 1.90 8.31 -5.73
N LEU A 95 1.19 8.71 -6.78
CA LEU A 95 -0.18 8.27 -7.03
C LEU A 95 -0.25 6.75 -7.19
N CYS A 96 0.63 6.14 -8.01
CA CYS A 96 0.64 4.70 -8.23
C CYS A 96 0.99 3.90 -6.95
N VAL A 97 1.85 4.43 -6.08
CA VAL A 97 2.12 3.87 -4.74
C VAL A 97 0.83 3.80 -3.94
N VAL A 98 0.05 4.88 -3.90
CA VAL A 98 -1.22 4.95 -3.19
C VAL A 98 -2.27 4.02 -3.80
N LEU A 99 -2.44 4.02 -5.12
CA LEU A 99 -3.37 3.14 -5.82
C LEU A 99 -3.09 1.66 -5.53
N LYS A 100 -1.82 1.26 -5.63
CA LYS A 100 -1.41 -0.11 -5.30
C LYS A 100 -1.59 -0.43 -3.82
N ARG A 101 -1.30 0.52 -2.93
CA ARG A 101 -1.49 0.34 -1.48
C ARG A 101 -2.94 0.11 -1.10
N TYR A 102 -3.87 0.79 -1.76
CA TYR A 102 -5.31 0.64 -1.54
C TYR A 102 -5.96 -0.48 -2.36
N SER A 103 -5.23 -1.08 -3.31
CA SER A 103 -5.64 -2.35 -3.91
C SER A 103 -5.49 -3.50 -2.90
N TYR A 104 -6.60 -4.10 -2.46
CA TYR A 104 -6.56 -5.20 -1.49
C TYR A 104 -6.26 -6.56 -2.14
N PRO A 105 -5.52 -7.46 -1.47
CA PRO A 105 -4.59 -7.25 -0.35
C PRO A 105 -3.16 -6.94 -0.84
N CYS A 106 -2.54 -5.86 -0.33
CA CYS A 106 -1.16 -5.51 -0.67
C CYS A 106 -0.37 -5.10 0.59
N ARG A 107 0.86 -5.63 0.77
CA ARG A 107 1.83 -5.17 1.79
C ARG A 107 2.93 -4.35 1.13
N TYR A 108 3.61 -3.48 1.89
CA TYR A 108 4.74 -2.71 1.35
C TYR A 108 5.87 -3.58 0.79
N VAL A 109 6.10 -4.76 1.37
CA VAL A 109 7.07 -5.74 0.81
C VAL A 109 6.71 -6.17 -0.61
N ASP A 110 5.42 -6.32 -0.92
CA ASP A 110 4.95 -6.74 -2.24
C ASP A 110 5.10 -5.63 -3.29
N MET A 111 5.29 -4.39 -2.83
CA MET A 111 5.47 -3.21 -3.66
C MET A 111 6.94 -2.99 -4.04
N VAL A 112 7.89 -3.50 -3.26
CA VAL A 112 9.34 -3.29 -3.49
C VAL A 112 9.76 -3.66 -4.92
N PRO A 113 9.38 -4.82 -5.49
CA PRO A 113 9.82 -5.17 -6.84
C PRO A 113 9.35 -4.22 -7.93
N ARG A 114 8.19 -3.57 -7.74
CA ARG A 114 7.57 -2.68 -8.74
C ARG A 114 8.16 -1.28 -8.68
N PHE A 115 8.40 -0.76 -7.48
CA PHE A 115 8.85 0.63 -7.29
C PHE A 115 10.36 0.75 -7.11
N GLY A 116 11.03 -0.36 -6.82
CA GLY A 116 12.46 -0.40 -6.50
C GLY A 116 12.83 0.49 -5.33
N ARG A 117 11.92 0.68 -4.38
CA ARG A 117 12.07 1.52 -3.19
C ARG A 117 12.08 0.70 -1.91
N SER A 118 12.79 1.22 -0.92
CA SER A 118 12.76 0.64 0.42
C SER A 118 11.35 0.74 1.02
N ILE A 119 11.01 -0.17 1.93
CA ILE A 119 9.72 -0.12 2.65
C ILE A 119 9.50 1.24 3.35
N PRO A 120 10.50 1.84 4.04
CA PRO A 120 10.33 3.16 4.63
C PRO A 120 9.99 4.24 3.59
N GLU A 121 10.69 4.30 2.46
CA GLU A 121 10.36 5.25 1.39
C GLU A 121 8.93 5.07 0.88
N LEU A 122 8.50 3.82 0.65
CA LEU A 122 7.15 3.53 0.18
C LEU A 122 6.07 3.96 1.18
N CYS A 123 6.32 3.76 2.48
CA CYS A 123 5.40 4.18 3.53
C CYS A 123 5.29 5.70 3.61
N GLU A 124 6.42 6.40 3.52
CA GLU A 124 6.48 7.87 3.54
C GLU A 124 5.78 8.48 2.33
N ILE A 125 6.05 7.96 1.13
CA ILE A 125 5.37 8.39 -0.10
C ILE A 125 3.86 8.13 0.00
N ALA A 126 3.46 6.94 0.45
CA ALA A 126 2.04 6.61 0.58
C ALA A 126 1.33 7.54 1.57
N SER A 127 1.96 7.88 2.70
CA SER A 127 1.40 8.82 3.68
C SER A 127 1.28 10.22 3.09
N GLU A 128 2.38 10.77 2.55
CA GLU A 128 2.44 12.13 2.00
C GLU A 128 1.36 12.35 0.92
N VAL A 129 1.24 11.40 -0.01
CA VAL A 129 0.27 11.50 -1.10
C VAL A 129 -1.17 11.30 -0.59
N SER A 130 -1.38 10.41 0.38
CA SER A 130 -2.71 10.21 0.98
C SER A 130 -3.16 11.45 1.77
N ASP A 131 -2.26 12.06 2.53
CA ASP A 131 -2.51 13.28 3.28
C ASP A 131 -2.77 14.45 2.34
N PHE A 132 -2.01 14.58 1.25
CA PHE A 132 -2.28 15.56 0.20
C PHE A 132 -3.70 15.41 -0.38
N ILE A 133 -4.06 14.19 -0.77
CA ILE A 133 -5.39 13.88 -1.32
C ILE A 133 -6.48 14.22 -0.30
N TYR A 134 -6.30 13.80 0.95
CA TYR A 134 -7.29 14.04 2.00
C TYR A 134 -7.43 15.54 2.33
N ASN A 135 -6.34 16.29 2.40
CA ASN A 135 -6.38 17.72 2.66
C ASN A 135 -7.06 18.49 1.53
N ASN A 136 -6.87 18.06 0.27
CA ASN A 136 -7.47 18.72 -0.88
C ASN A 136 -8.93 18.29 -1.12
N HIS A 137 -9.28 17.02 -0.88
CA HIS A 137 -10.56 16.43 -1.30
C HIS A 137 -11.37 15.78 -0.17
N GLY A 138 -10.86 15.76 1.06
CA GLY A 138 -11.52 15.12 2.20
C GLY A 138 -12.89 15.73 2.53
N TYR A 139 -13.13 16.97 2.13
CA TYR A 139 -14.44 17.62 2.26
C TYR A 139 -15.55 16.88 1.48
N LEU A 140 -15.21 16.16 0.40
CA LEU A 140 -16.15 15.35 -0.37
C LEU A 140 -16.70 14.17 0.44
N LEU A 141 -15.96 13.71 1.46
CA LEU A 141 -16.34 12.59 2.32
C LEU A 141 -17.27 13.02 3.47
N ASN A 142 -17.37 14.32 3.75
CA ASN A 142 -18.15 14.83 4.88
C ASN A 142 -19.66 14.85 4.61
N THR A 143 -20.08 14.78 3.35
CA THR A 143 -21.49 14.81 2.98
C THR A 143 -21.75 14.07 1.68
N LEU A 144 -22.87 13.35 1.64
CA LEU A 144 -23.40 12.75 0.42
C LEU A 144 -24.21 13.75 -0.42
N ASN A 145 -24.45 14.97 0.09
CA ASN A 145 -25.10 16.02 -0.67
C ASN A 145 -24.12 16.66 -1.66
N GLN A 146 -23.84 15.93 -2.72
CA GLN A 146 -22.87 16.29 -3.75
C GLN A 146 -23.57 16.47 -5.10
N PRO A 147 -23.07 17.34 -6.00
CA PRO A 147 -23.72 17.58 -7.29
C PRO A 147 -23.93 16.33 -8.14
N TRP A 148 -23.02 15.36 -8.06
CA TRP A 148 -23.10 14.07 -8.79
C TRP A 148 -24.01 13.03 -8.10
N LEU A 149 -24.53 13.33 -6.91
CA LEU A 149 -25.51 12.53 -6.17
C LEU A 149 -26.89 13.24 -6.11
N SER A 150 -27.20 14.07 -7.12
CA SER A 150 -28.53 14.67 -7.27
C SER A 150 -29.59 13.59 -7.61
N PRO A 151 -30.89 13.83 -7.34
CA PRO A 151 -31.95 12.85 -7.63
C PRO A 151 -31.95 12.33 -9.07
N ASP A 152 -31.71 13.21 -10.04
CA ASP A 152 -31.67 12.83 -11.47
C ASP A 152 -30.49 11.89 -11.79
N HIS A 153 -29.32 12.13 -11.20
CA HIS A 153 -28.16 11.26 -11.35
C HIS A 153 -28.35 9.91 -10.64
N LEU A 154 -28.92 9.93 -9.43
CA LEU A 154 -29.21 8.72 -8.67
C LEU A 154 -30.22 7.82 -9.39
N GLN A 155 -31.25 8.41 -10.01
CA GLN A 155 -32.20 7.66 -10.82
C GLN A 155 -31.51 7.06 -12.05
N SER A 156 -30.66 7.83 -12.74
CA SER A 156 -29.88 7.33 -13.88
C SER A 156 -28.98 6.14 -13.49
N PHE A 157 -28.37 6.18 -12.31
CA PHE A 157 -27.58 5.05 -11.79
C PHE A 157 -28.46 3.84 -11.46
N ALA A 158 -29.62 4.06 -10.84
CA ALA A 158 -30.55 3.00 -10.50
C ALA A 158 -31.09 2.28 -11.75
N ASP A 159 -31.50 3.04 -12.76
CA ASP A 159 -31.97 2.52 -14.03
C ASP A 159 -30.88 1.66 -14.71
N ALA A 160 -29.65 2.19 -14.79
CA ALA A 160 -28.54 1.45 -15.39
C ALA A 160 -28.17 0.16 -14.64
N ILE A 161 -28.34 0.13 -13.31
CA ILE A 161 -28.11 -1.05 -12.48
C ILE A 161 -29.24 -2.07 -12.65
N HIS A 162 -30.50 -1.61 -12.69
CA HIS A 162 -31.66 -2.46 -12.91
C HIS A 162 -31.66 -3.08 -14.32
N ASP A 163 -31.31 -2.31 -15.35
CA ASP A 163 -31.16 -2.76 -16.73
C ASP A 163 -30.11 -3.86 -16.89
N ARG A 164 -29.12 -3.91 -15.98
CA ARG A 164 -28.13 -4.99 -15.89
C ARG A 164 -28.60 -6.22 -15.10
N GLY A 165 -29.85 -6.24 -14.66
CA GLY A 165 -30.50 -7.37 -13.99
C GLY A 165 -30.47 -7.33 -12.46
N ALA A 166 -30.23 -6.16 -11.85
CA ALA A 166 -30.33 -6.04 -10.39
C ALA A 166 -31.78 -6.22 -9.91
N ALA A 167 -31.95 -6.91 -8.78
CA ALA A 167 -33.27 -7.24 -8.23
C ALA A 167 -34.04 -6.03 -7.66
N LEU A 168 -33.36 -4.91 -7.41
CA LEU A 168 -33.95 -3.69 -6.85
C LEU A 168 -34.00 -2.61 -7.92
N GLU A 169 -35.16 -1.97 -8.07
CA GLU A 169 -35.40 -0.88 -9.03
C GLU A 169 -34.79 0.46 -8.58
N ASN A 170 -34.40 0.57 -7.31
CA ASN A 170 -33.89 1.80 -6.70
C ASN A 170 -32.44 1.67 -6.18
N CYS A 171 -31.70 0.65 -6.62
CA CYS A 171 -30.30 0.47 -6.25
C CYS A 171 -29.39 1.32 -7.14
N TRP A 172 -28.86 2.42 -6.61
CA TRP A 172 -28.01 3.37 -7.35
C TRP A 172 -26.51 3.15 -7.15
N GLY A 173 -26.11 2.19 -6.31
CA GLY A 173 -24.70 1.92 -6.03
C GLY A 173 -24.48 0.74 -5.09
N PHE A 174 -23.23 0.29 -5.03
CA PHE A 174 -22.77 -0.80 -4.17
C PHE A 174 -21.67 -0.30 -3.24
N ILE A 175 -21.70 -0.76 -1.99
CA ILE A 175 -20.57 -0.57 -1.08
C ILE A 175 -19.56 -1.68 -1.40
N ASP A 176 -18.44 -1.32 -2.02
CA ASP A 176 -17.32 -2.24 -2.21
C ASP A 176 -16.55 -2.37 -0.89
N GLY A 177 -16.98 -3.35 -0.08
CA GLY A 177 -16.33 -3.70 1.16
C GLY A 177 -16.02 -5.20 1.18
N THR A 178 -14.79 -5.56 1.52
CA THR A 178 -14.51 -6.95 1.89
C THR A 178 -15.27 -7.25 3.18
N VAL A 179 -16.30 -8.10 3.11
CA VAL A 179 -16.94 -8.67 4.30
C VAL A 179 -15.89 -9.52 5.01
N ARG A 180 -15.19 -8.92 5.97
CA ARG A 180 -14.29 -9.68 6.84
C ARG A 180 -15.17 -10.46 7.80
N PRO A 181 -15.13 -11.80 7.82
CA PRO A 181 -15.68 -12.55 8.94
C PRO A 181 -14.90 -12.11 10.18
N ILE A 182 -15.48 -11.21 10.96
CA ILE A 182 -15.04 -10.95 12.31
C ILE A 182 -15.24 -12.29 13.03
N ALA A 183 -14.20 -12.78 13.71
CA ALA A 183 -14.33 -13.94 14.58
C ALA A 183 -15.55 -13.68 15.46
N ARG A 184 -16.65 -14.41 15.23
CA ARG A 184 -17.82 -14.38 16.11
C ARG A 184 -17.34 -15.09 17.37
N PRO A 185 -17.06 -14.40 18.49
CA PRO A 185 -16.79 -15.12 19.72
C PRO A 185 -18.06 -15.93 19.99
N GLY A 186 -17.92 -17.25 20.07
CA GLY A 186 -18.97 -18.10 20.57
C GLY A 186 -19.05 -18.01 22.10
N GLU A 187 -19.58 -19.05 22.73
CA GLU A 187 -19.60 -19.20 24.18
C GLU A 187 -18.17 -19.21 24.76
N HIS A 188 -18.03 -18.76 26.02
CA HIS A 188 -16.79 -18.68 26.84
C HIS A 188 -15.95 -17.40 26.80
N GLN A 189 -16.55 -16.24 26.53
CA GLN A 189 -15.89 -14.97 26.86
C GLN A 189 -15.79 -14.85 28.39
N LYS A 190 -14.58 -15.04 28.94
CA LYS A 190 -14.32 -15.07 30.39
C LYS A 190 -14.82 -13.78 31.04
N SER A 191 -15.76 -13.93 31.96
CA SER A 191 -16.16 -12.90 32.91
C SER A 191 -15.10 -12.78 34.01
N ASP A 192 -13.94 -12.18 33.68
CA ASP A 192 -12.93 -11.88 34.69
C ASP A 192 -13.23 -10.50 35.31
N VAL A 193 -14.23 -10.48 36.20
CA VAL A 193 -14.33 -9.51 37.30
C VAL A 193 -14.86 -10.24 38.53
N GLN A 194 -13.97 -10.87 39.29
CA GLN A 194 -14.24 -11.19 40.69
C GLN A 194 -13.57 -10.11 41.56
N TRP A 195 -14.41 -9.36 42.26
CA TRP A 195 -14.00 -8.50 43.36
C TRP A 195 -13.58 -9.37 44.55
N SER A 196 -12.42 -9.07 45.11
CA SER A 196 -12.06 -9.39 46.50
C SER A 196 -11.87 -8.09 47.27
#